data_AF-A0A853GUA8-F1
#
_entry.id   AF-A0A853GUA8-F1
#
_cell.length_a   1.000
_cell.length_b   1.000
_cell.length_c   1.000
_cell.angle_alpha   90.00
_cell.angle_beta   90.00
_cell.angle_gamma   90.00
#
_symmetry.space_group_name_H-M   'P 1'
#
loop_
_entity.id
_entity.type
_entity.pdbx_description
1 polymer ?
#
loop_
_entity_poly.entity_id
_entity_poly.type
_entity_poly.pdbx_seq_one_letter_code
_entity_poly.pdbx_strand_id
1 'polypeptide(L)'
;MSAKVTQGGQALAEGLVAMVVLASIWVAVAWLGRLQDMALSAQHASGLAAFAYTRNPAAHIDYGIRAHYFQGPAHQWKDRSGHSLLASSLHQVQFDFKRASVLSQAGQPGGIDAMAVSLRDDWGIQDEGIVNAAVHFLPGSGTVDVAGNSVLGLGAFNDYPQLRRHTAILEGAGHASNDTRVQQVVAQSTQAWSDSARASVDMGKKVDAAMAAVDAPWHRARPVLDWLSPWAGHVPAARLAHPVKEPE
;
A
#
# COMPACT_ATOMS: atom_id res chain seq x y z
N MET A 1 46.02 -57.34 10.63
CA MET A 1 45.95 -56.91 9.21
C MET A 1 45.12 -55.64 9.15
N SER A 2 45.75 -54.47 9.09
CA SER A 2 45.06 -53.19 8.96
C SER A 2 45.09 -52.79 7.49
N ALA A 3 43.94 -52.86 6.81
CA ALA A 3 43.82 -52.38 5.45
C ALA A 3 43.91 -50.84 5.48
N LYS A 4 45.05 -50.30 5.04
CA LYS A 4 45.18 -48.87 4.71
C LYS A 4 44.32 -48.64 3.47
N VAL A 5 43.13 -48.06 3.66
CA VAL A 5 42.37 -47.49 2.57
C VAL A 5 43.20 -46.34 2.00
N THR A 6 43.73 -46.51 0.80
CA THR A 6 44.48 -45.49 0.08
C THR A 6 43.53 -44.35 -0.28
N GLN A 7 43.56 -43.29 0.54
CA GLN A 7 42.89 -42.01 0.35
C GLN A 7 43.59 -41.21 -0.78
N GLY A 8 43.64 -41.77 -1.98
CA GLY A 8 44.31 -41.19 -3.14
C GLY A 8 43.31 -40.47 -4.05
N GLY A 9 43.25 -39.14 -3.98
CA GLY A 9 42.51 -38.31 -4.94
C GLY A 9 41.02 -38.06 -4.65
N GLN A 10 40.39 -38.84 -3.77
CA GLN A 10 38.97 -38.66 -3.41
C GLN A 10 38.69 -37.31 -2.74
N ALA A 11 39.57 -36.85 -1.84
CA ALA A 11 39.41 -35.56 -1.15
C ALA A 11 39.44 -34.37 -2.13
N LEU A 12 40.19 -34.47 -3.24
CA LEU A 12 40.26 -33.43 -4.26
C LEU A 12 38.96 -33.40 -5.08
N ALA A 13 38.44 -34.58 -5.45
CA ALA A 13 37.15 -34.68 -6.13
C ALA A 13 35.99 -34.18 -5.25
N GLU A 14 35.94 -34.59 -3.98
CA GLU A 14 34.94 -34.12 -3.00
C GLU A 14 35.03 -32.61 -2.77
N GLY A 15 36.25 -32.06 -2.65
CA GLY A 15 36.47 -30.63 -2.53
C GLY A 15 35.98 -29.85 -3.76
N LEU A 16 36.21 -30.37 -4.96
CA LEU A 16 35.73 -29.75 -6.20
C LEU A 16 34.20 -29.76 -6.27
N VAL A 17 33.56 -30.86 -5.89
CA VAL A 17 32.10 -30.96 -5.79
C VAL A 17 31.56 -29.95 -4.77
N ALA A 18 32.16 -29.87 -3.58
CA ALA A 18 31.75 -28.90 -2.56
C ALA A 18 31.88 -27.45 -3.04
N MET A 19 32.95 -27.11 -3.77
CA MET A 19 33.14 -25.78 -4.36
C MET A 19 32.09 -25.45 -5.41
N VAL A 20 31.72 -26.41 -6.27
CA VAL A 20 30.65 -26.21 -7.27
C VAL A 20 29.30 -25.99 -6.58
N VAL A 21 29.01 -26.76 -5.53
CA VAL A 21 27.78 -26.57 -4.74
C VAL A 21 27.75 -25.19 -4.10
N LEU A 22 28.84 -24.74 -3.45
CA LEU A 22 28.92 -23.42 -2.84
C LEU A 22 28.75 -22.30 -3.87
N ALA A 23 29.39 -22.41 -5.04
CA ALA A 23 29.23 -21.45 -6.12
C ALA A 23 27.79 -21.40 -6.63
N SER A 24 27.13 -22.56 -6.77
CA SER A 24 25.72 -22.63 -7.20
C SER A 24 24.77 -21.99 -6.19
N ILE A 25 25.02 -22.18 -4.89
CA ILE A 25 24.24 -21.55 -3.82
C ILE A 25 24.42 -20.04 -3.87
N TRP A 26 25.65 -19.55 -4.06
CA TRP A 26 25.92 -18.12 -4.17
C TRP A 26 25.18 -17.48 -5.36
N VAL A 27 25.17 -18.16 -6.52
CA VAL A 27 24.39 -17.75 -7.69
C VAL A 27 22.89 -17.77 -7.38
N ALA A 28 22.38 -18.82 -6.73
CA ALA A 28 20.96 -18.93 -6.36
C ALA A 28 20.51 -17.82 -5.40
N VAL A 29 21.33 -17.46 -4.41
CA VAL A 29 21.06 -16.37 -3.47
C VAL A 29 21.01 -15.03 -4.21
N ALA A 30 21.98 -14.76 -5.09
CA ALA A 30 21.99 -13.53 -5.88
C ALA A 30 20.78 -13.43 -6.84
N TRP A 31 20.43 -14.54 -7.49
CA TRP A 31 19.24 -14.64 -8.34
C TRP A 31 17.94 -14.39 -7.56
N LEU A 32 17.79 -15.01 -6.39
CA LEU A 32 16.63 -14.84 -5.52
C LEU A 32 16.53 -13.40 -4.99
N GLY A 33 17.66 -12.80 -4.60
CA GLY A 33 17.70 -11.40 -4.16
C GLY A 33 17.20 -10.44 -5.24
N ARG A 34 17.61 -10.63 -6.50
CA ARG A 34 17.10 -9.83 -7.63
C ARG A 34 15.60 -10.04 -7.83
N LEU A 35 15.12 -11.29 -7.73
CA LEU A 35 13.70 -11.60 -7.86
C LEU A 35 12.86 -10.92 -6.76
N GLN A 36 13.37 -10.91 -5.52
CA GLN A 36 12.72 -10.26 -4.38
C GLN A 36 12.68 -8.73 -4.55
N ASP A 37 13.78 -8.13 -4.98
CA ASP A 37 13.86 -6.69 -5.20
C ASP A 37 12.91 -6.21 -6.31
N MET A 38 12.86 -6.95 -7.42
CA MET A 38 11.89 -6.75 -8.50
C MET A 38 10.44 -6.88 -8.00
N ALA A 39 10.18 -7.89 -7.17
CA ALA A 39 8.85 -8.11 -6.59
C ALA A 39 8.44 -7.01 -5.61
N LEU A 40 9.36 -6.48 -4.80
CA LEU A 40 9.12 -5.37 -3.88
C LEU A 40 8.85 -4.08 -4.64
N SER A 41 9.66 -3.79 -5.67
CA SER A 41 9.46 -2.62 -6.54
C SER A 41 8.08 -2.65 -7.19
N ALA A 42 7.64 -3.82 -7.67
CA ALA A 42 6.31 -3.99 -8.24
C ALA A 42 5.17 -3.89 -7.21
N GLN A 43 5.39 -4.34 -5.97
CA GLN A 43 4.41 -4.18 -4.89
C GLN A 43 4.24 -2.70 -4.51
N HIS A 44 5.33 -1.94 -4.42
CA HIS A 44 5.27 -0.50 -4.16
C HIS A 44 4.62 0.25 -5.33
N ALA A 45 4.97 -0.11 -6.57
CA ALA A 45 4.36 0.45 -7.77
C ALA A 45 2.85 0.18 -7.81
N SER A 46 2.38 -1.04 -7.50
CA SER A 46 0.94 -1.35 -7.45
C SER A 46 0.22 -0.56 -6.35
N GLY A 47 0.86 -0.37 -5.19
CA GLY A 47 0.30 0.43 -4.10
C GLY A 47 0.12 1.89 -4.49
N LEU A 48 1.17 2.52 -5.02
CA LEU A 48 1.09 3.91 -5.48
C LEU A 48 0.07 4.06 -6.62
N ALA A 49 0.04 3.11 -7.55
CA ALA A 49 -0.91 3.11 -8.66
C ALA A 49 -2.36 3.01 -8.16
N ALA A 50 -2.65 2.14 -7.20
CA ALA A 50 -3.97 2.04 -6.59
C ALA A 50 -4.39 3.37 -5.95
N PHE A 51 -3.53 3.96 -5.11
CA PHE A 51 -3.82 5.24 -4.44
C PHE A 51 -4.01 6.38 -5.44
N ALA A 52 -3.12 6.52 -6.42
CA ALA A 52 -3.22 7.56 -7.44
C ALA A 52 -4.51 7.39 -8.26
N TYR A 53 -4.89 6.16 -8.61
CA TYR A 53 -6.11 5.86 -9.35
C TYR A 53 -7.36 6.26 -8.57
N THR A 54 -7.42 5.97 -7.26
CA THR A 54 -8.55 6.39 -6.40
C THR A 54 -8.67 7.90 -6.23
N ARG A 55 -7.57 8.66 -6.42
CA ARG A 55 -7.61 10.13 -6.36
C ARG A 55 -8.02 10.76 -7.69
N ASN A 56 -7.51 10.24 -8.80
CA ASN A 56 -7.83 10.74 -10.13
C ASN A 56 -7.76 9.61 -11.17
N PRO A 57 -8.88 8.93 -11.46
CA PRO A 57 -8.90 7.81 -12.39
C PRO A 57 -8.66 8.23 -13.86
N ALA A 58 -8.79 9.52 -14.18
CA ALA A 58 -8.55 10.05 -15.52
C ALA A 58 -7.07 10.43 -15.77
N ALA A 59 -6.22 10.42 -14.73
CA ALA A 59 -4.81 10.71 -14.89
C ALA A 59 -4.07 9.55 -15.56
N HIS A 60 -3.14 9.87 -16.47
CA HIS A 60 -2.24 8.89 -17.07
C HIS A 60 -1.12 8.56 -16.07
N ILE A 61 -1.46 7.79 -15.04
CA ILE A 61 -0.60 7.50 -13.88
C ILE A 61 0.58 6.59 -14.25
N ASP A 62 0.41 5.76 -15.28
CA ASP A 62 1.35 4.74 -15.71
C ASP A 62 2.78 5.22 -15.93
N TYR A 63 2.98 6.32 -16.65
CA TYR A 63 4.32 6.72 -17.08
C TYR A 63 5.21 7.16 -15.91
N GLY A 64 4.66 7.98 -15.00
CA GLY A 64 5.40 8.46 -13.82
C GLY A 64 5.77 7.33 -12.87
N ILE A 65 4.86 6.38 -12.64
CA ILE A 65 5.13 5.23 -11.77
C ILE A 65 6.15 4.27 -12.40
N ARG A 66 6.06 4.03 -13.71
CA ARG A 66 7.04 3.23 -14.46
C ARG A 66 8.44 3.79 -14.34
N ALA A 67 8.59 5.09 -14.58
CA ALA A 67 9.87 5.77 -14.49
C ALA A 67 10.43 5.77 -13.05
N HIS A 68 9.57 5.85 -12.03
CA HIS A 68 10.02 5.89 -10.64
C HIS A 68 10.50 4.54 -10.09
N TYR A 69 9.77 3.45 -10.36
CA TYR A 69 10.04 2.14 -9.74
C TYR A 69 10.80 1.16 -10.63
N PHE A 70 10.87 1.40 -11.94
CA PHE A 70 11.49 0.49 -12.89
C PHE A 70 12.59 1.16 -13.73
N GLN A 71 12.83 2.45 -13.54
CA GLN A 71 13.97 3.18 -14.09
C GLN A 71 14.76 3.84 -12.95
N GLY A 72 16.05 4.03 -13.18
CA GLY A 72 16.95 4.68 -12.23
C GLY A 72 18.17 3.81 -11.89
N PRO A 73 19.19 4.41 -11.23
CA PRO A 73 20.44 3.72 -10.91
C PRO A 73 20.25 2.55 -9.93
N ALA A 74 19.21 2.58 -9.09
CA ALA A 74 18.87 1.50 -8.17
C ALA A 74 18.14 0.31 -8.84
N HIS A 75 17.59 0.50 -10.04
CA HIS A 75 16.72 -0.48 -10.72
C HIS A 75 17.34 -0.97 -12.03
N GLN A 76 18.66 -1.15 -12.05
CA GLN A 76 19.42 -1.69 -13.18
C GLN A 76 19.60 -3.21 -13.04
N TRP A 77 18.50 -3.95 -13.00
CA TRP A 77 18.58 -5.40 -12.88
C TRP A 77 19.21 -6.00 -14.14
N LYS A 78 20.29 -6.74 -13.94
CA LYS A 78 21.00 -7.45 -15.00
C LYS A 78 20.88 -8.95 -14.80
N ASP A 79 21.02 -9.72 -15.86
CA ASP A 79 21.20 -11.18 -15.79
C ASP A 79 22.62 -11.52 -15.28
N ARG A 80 23.06 -12.78 -15.35
CA ARG A 80 24.45 -13.13 -15.00
C ARG A 80 25.45 -12.64 -16.06
N SER A 81 25.00 -12.51 -17.30
CA SER A 81 25.82 -12.16 -18.47
C SER A 81 26.00 -10.64 -18.60
N GLY A 82 25.32 -9.84 -17.77
CA GLY A 82 25.38 -8.38 -17.74
C GLY A 82 24.30 -7.69 -18.60
N HIS A 83 23.40 -8.44 -19.23
CA HIS A 83 22.30 -7.88 -20.01
C HIS A 83 21.19 -7.39 -19.10
N SER A 84 20.53 -6.29 -19.48
CA SER A 84 19.41 -5.74 -18.72
C SER A 84 18.21 -6.70 -18.76
N LEU A 85 17.62 -6.98 -17.59
CA LEU A 85 16.40 -7.79 -17.45
C LEU A 85 15.14 -7.02 -17.84
N LEU A 86 15.18 -5.70 -17.81
CA LEU A 86 14.12 -4.84 -18.32
C LEU A 86 14.65 -4.01 -19.47
N ALA A 87 13.87 -3.98 -20.57
CA ALA A 87 14.17 -3.10 -21.69
C ALA A 87 14.01 -1.63 -21.29
N SER A 88 14.85 -0.75 -21.87
CA SER A 88 14.84 0.69 -21.60
C SER A 88 13.50 1.36 -21.91
N SER A 89 12.71 0.78 -22.82
CA SER A 89 11.39 1.28 -23.23
C SER A 89 10.26 0.94 -22.25
N LEU A 90 10.50 0.13 -21.22
CA LEU A 90 9.50 -0.29 -20.19
C LEU A 90 8.17 -0.84 -20.72
N HIS A 91 8.04 -1.16 -22.01
CA HIS A 91 6.82 -1.77 -22.58
C HIS A 91 6.54 -3.17 -21.99
N GLN A 92 7.56 -3.80 -21.40
CA GLN A 92 7.45 -5.06 -20.68
C GLN A 92 6.73 -4.93 -19.34
N VAL A 93 6.67 -3.72 -18.76
CA VAL A 93 5.89 -3.43 -17.54
C VAL A 93 4.52 -2.98 -17.97
N GLN A 94 3.47 -3.60 -17.43
CA GLN A 94 2.10 -3.28 -17.75
C GLN A 94 1.32 -3.09 -16.46
N PHE A 95 0.40 -2.12 -16.50
CA PHE A 95 -0.51 -1.82 -15.40
C PHE A 95 -1.91 -2.23 -15.85
N ASP A 96 -2.61 -2.96 -15.00
CA ASP A 96 -4.01 -3.34 -15.18
C ASP A 96 -4.80 -2.79 -13.99
N PHE A 97 -5.81 -1.98 -14.28
CA PHE A 97 -6.71 -1.40 -13.29
C PHE A 97 -8.08 -2.03 -13.44
N LYS A 98 -8.55 -2.67 -12.38
CA LYS A 98 -9.90 -3.23 -12.31
C LYS A 98 -10.64 -2.62 -11.14
N ARG A 99 -11.78 -2.00 -11.43
CA ARG A 99 -12.76 -1.70 -10.40
C ARG A 99 -13.63 -2.94 -10.19
N ALA A 100 -13.49 -3.57 -9.03
CA ALA A 100 -14.36 -4.65 -8.59
C ALA A 100 -15.65 -4.08 -8.00
N SER A 101 -16.70 -4.92 -7.99
CA SER A 101 -17.99 -4.59 -7.43
C SER A 101 -17.91 -4.29 -5.94
N VAL A 102 -18.81 -3.43 -5.47
CA VAL A 102 -19.04 -3.13 -4.05
C VAL A 102 -19.22 -4.42 -3.24
N LEU A 103 -18.62 -4.45 -2.05
CA LEU A 103 -18.80 -5.51 -1.06
C LEU A 103 -20.27 -5.68 -0.71
N SER A 104 -20.70 -6.93 -0.55
CA SER A 104 -22.04 -7.21 -0.02
C SER A 104 -22.23 -6.55 1.34
N GLN A 105 -23.47 -6.22 1.70
CA GLN A 105 -23.77 -5.58 2.99
C GLN A 105 -23.20 -6.36 4.18
N ALA A 106 -23.17 -7.70 4.11
CA ALA A 106 -22.56 -8.55 5.14
C ALA A 106 -21.03 -8.43 5.24
N GLY A 107 -20.35 -8.05 4.15
CA GLY A 107 -18.90 -7.85 4.10
C GLY A 107 -18.46 -6.43 4.47
N GLN A 108 -19.39 -5.49 4.64
CA GLN A 108 -19.09 -4.13 5.04
C GLN A 108 -18.94 -3.98 6.57
N PRO A 109 -18.27 -2.93 7.07
CA PRO A 109 -18.09 -2.70 8.51
C PRO A 109 -19.40 -2.68 9.29
N GLY A 110 -19.60 -3.62 10.22
CA GLY A 110 -20.85 -3.77 10.99
C GLY A 110 -21.95 -4.57 10.26
N GLY A 111 -21.67 -5.09 9.07
CA GLY A 111 -22.52 -6.06 8.37
C GLY A 111 -23.90 -5.52 7.99
N ILE A 112 -24.89 -6.38 8.11
CA ILE A 112 -26.28 -6.13 7.69
C ILE A 112 -27.13 -5.37 8.73
N ASP A 113 -26.56 -5.01 9.88
CA ASP A 113 -27.30 -4.28 10.91
C ASP A 113 -27.73 -2.90 10.39
N ALA A 114 -28.99 -2.53 10.61
CA ALA A 114 -29.56 -1.31 10.05
C ALA A 114 -28.91 -0.04 10.63
N MET A 115 -28.48 -0.05 11.89
CA MET A 115 -27.74 1.06 12.48
C MET A 115 -26.34 1.12 11.90
N ALA A 116 -25.69 -0.03 11.69
CA ALA A 116 -24.40 -0.08 11.02
C ALA A 116 -24.47 0.47 9.58
N VAL A 117 -25.52 0.14 8.83
CA VAL A 117 -25.75 0.71 7.48
C VAL A 117 -25.85 2.24 7.56
N SER A 118 -26.73 2.76 8.42
CA SER A 118 -26.90 4.21 8.58
C SER A 118 -25.61 4.91 9.00
N LEU A 119 -24.83 4.32 9.90
CA LEU A 119 -23.55 4.89 10.34
C LEU A 119 -22.49 4.88 9.22
N ARG A 120 -22.45 3.83 8.39
CA ARG A 120 -21.54 3.78 7.25
C ARG A 120 -21.83 4.86 6.23
N ASP A 121 -23.11 5.08 5.95
CA ASP A 121 -23.59 6.11 5.04
C ASP A 121 -23.30 7.51 5.62
N ASP A 122 -23.66 7.74 6.89
CA ASP A 122 -23.43 9.01 7.60
C ASP A 122 -21.95 9.41 7.66
N TRP A 123 -21.04 8.44 7.81
CA TRP A 123 -19.59 8.69 7.87
C TRP A 123 -18.91 8.65 6.50
N GLY A 124 -19.62 8.29 5.43
CA GLY A 124 -19.03 8.09 4.11
C GLY A 124 -17.95 7.01 4.09
N ILE A 125 -18.04 6.00 4.97
CA ILE A 125 -17.12 4.86 5.01
C ILE A 125 -17.69 3.62 4.31
N GLN A 126 -18.92 3.73 3.80
CA GLN A 126 -19.50 2.72 2.95
C GLN A 126 -18.57 2.43 1.78
N ASP A 127 -18.41 1.15 1.46
CA ASP A 127 -17.65 0.75 0.29
C ASP A 127 -18.37 1.23 -0.98
N GLU A 128 -17.71 2.08 -1.76
CA GLU A 128 -18.18 2.54 -3.07
C GLU A 128 -17.58 1.72 -4.23
N GLY A 129 -16.65 0.82 -3.92
CA GLY A 129 -15.97 -0.06 -4.86
C GLY A 129 -14.55 -0.38 -4.43
N ILE A 130 -14.03 -1.50 -4.93
CA ILE A 130 -12.63 -1.87 -4.72
C ILE A 130 -11.85 -1.62 -5.99
N VAL A 131 -10.78 -0.82 -5.89
CA VAL A 131 -9.81 -0.66 -6.97
C VAL A 131 -8.71 -1.68 -6.79
N ASN A 132 -8.47 -2.50 -7.82
CA ASN A 132 -7.35 -3.41 -7.91
C ASN A 132 -6.38 -2.88 -8.97
N ALA A 133 -5.19 -2.44 -8.54
CA ALA A 133 -4.10 -2.12 -9.44
C ALA A 133 -3.11 -3.28 -9.46
N ALA A 134 -2.92 -3.87 -10.63
CA ALA A 134 -1.97 -4.94 -10.86
C ALA A 134 -0.81 -4.44 -11.73
N VAL A 135 0.40 -4.87 -11.38
CA VAL A 135 1.61 -4.65 -12.17
C VAL A 135 2.12 -6.01 -12.59
N HIS A 136 2.28 -6.21 -13.89
CA HIS A 136 2.88 -7.41 -14.45
C HIS A 136 4.03 -7.06 -15.38
N PHE A 137 5.09 -7.87 -15.29
CA PHE A 137 6.22 -7.78 -16.19
C PHE A 137 6.91 -9.13 -16.31
N LEU A 138 7.51 -9.34 -17.47
CA LEU A 138 8.33 -10.51 -17.75
C LEU A 138 9.79 -10.05 -17.78
N PRO A 139 10.59 -10.35 -16.74
CA PRO A 139 12.01 -10.07 -16.77
C PRO A 139 12.64 -10.95 -17.85
N GLY A 140 13.37 -10.33 -18.77
CA GLY A 140 14.01 -11.05 -19.85
C GLY A 140 14.91 -10.15 -20.66
N SER A 141 16.18 -10.52 -20.74
CA SER A 141 17.04 -10.08 -21.83
C SER A 141 16.45 -10.67 -23.11
N GLY A 142 15.97 -9.84 -24.04
CA GLY A 142 15.39 -10.30 -25.33
C GLY A 142 16.33 -11.15 -26.20
N THR A 143 17.53 -11.46 -25.73
CA THR A 143 18.44 -12.47 -26.25
C THR A 143 18.09 -13.83 -25.64
N VAL A 144 17.37 -14.65 -26.42
CA VAL A 144 17.23 -16.08 -26.15
C VAL A 144 18.63 -16.68 -26.16
N ASP A 145 19.18 -16.96 -24.99
CA ASP A 145 20.42 -17.71 -24.87
C ASP A 145 20.10 -19.13 -25.36
N VAL A 146 20.49 -19.43 -26.61
CA VAL A 146 20.22 -20.70 -27.29
C VAL A 146 20.87 -21.81 -26.49
N ALA A 147 20.11 -22.44 -25.59
CA ALA A 147 20.43 -23.66 -24.86
C ALA A 147 21.94 -23.92 -24.75
N GLY A 148 22.68 -22.95 -24.23
CA GLY A 148 24.11 -23.07 -24.09
C GLY A 148 24.29 -24.10 -22.99
N ASN A 149 24.78 -25.29 -23.34
CA ASN A 149 25.16 -26.34 -22.39
C ASN A 149 26.13 -25.76 -21.35
N SER A 150 25.57 -25.12 -20.32
CA SER A 150 26.33 -24.65 -19.18
C SER A 150 26.82 -25.91 -18.50
N VAL A 151 28.13 -26.15 -18.59
CA VAL A 151 28.82 -27.31 -18.01
C VAL A 151 28.44 -27.55 -16.54
N LEU A 152 27.99 -26.51 -15.83
CA LEU A 152 27.59 -26.54 -14.42
C LEU A 152 26.06 -26.45 -14.17
N GLY A 153 25.20 -26.54 -15.20
CA GLY A 153 23.74 -26.44 -15.05
C GLY A 153 23.20 -25.06 -14.62
N LEU A 154 24.08 -24.06 -14.47
CA LEU A 154 23.71 -22.73 -14.00
C LEU A 154 22.78 -21.98 -14.96
N GLY A 155 22.63 -22.42 -16.22
CA GLY A 155 21.72 -21.84 -17.24
C GLY A 155 20.32 -21.49 -16.72
N ALA A 156 19.77 -22.32 -15.82
CA ALA A 156 18.47 -22.10 -15.20
C ALA A 156 18.34 -20.75 -14.47
N PHE A 157 19.43 -20.19 -13.93
CA PHE A 157 19.43 -18.90 -13.23
C PHE A 157 19.46 -17.68 -14.16
N ASN A 158 19.34 -17.86 -15.49
CA ASN A 158 19.06 -16.76 -16.42
C ASN A 158 17.56 -16.63 -16.73
N ASP A 159 16.76 -17.64 -16.42
CA ASP A 159 15.32 -17.60 -16.61
C ASP A 159 14.66 -16.99 -15.38
N TYR A 160 13.72 -16.08 -15.61
CA TYR A 160 12.96 -15.40 -14.57
C TYR A 160 11.47 -15.60 -14.82
N PRO A 161 10.70 -15.95 -13.77
CA PRO A 161 9.27 -16.10 -13.92
C PRO A 161 8.61 -14.76 -14.22
N GLN A 162 7.47 -14.79 -14.89
CA GLN A 162 6.59 -13.62 -14.98
C GLN A 162 6.20 -13.18 -13.57
N LEU A 163 6.44 -11.92 -13.25
CA LEU A 163 6.07 -11.33 -11.98
C LEU A 163 4.75 -10.61 -12.13
N ARG A 164 3.82 -10.90 -11.21
CA ARG A 164 2.55 -10.17 -11.07
C ARG A 164 2.35 -9.80 -9.61
N ARG A 165 2.25 -8.51 -9.34
CA ARG A 165 1.88 -7.95 -8.02
C ARG A 165 0.60 -7.17 -8.15
N HIS A 166 -0.18 -7.13 -7.08
CA HIS A 166 -1.41 -6.38 -7.08
C HIS A 166 -1.70 -5.80 -5.71
N THR A 167 -2.39 -4.67 -5.68
CA THR A 167 -2.89 -4.04 -4.46
C THR A 167 -4.35 -3.69 -4.67
N ALA A 168 -5.17 -4.07 -3.70
CA ALA A 168 -6.59 -3.76 -3.66
C ALA A 168 -6.85 -2.74 -2.55
N ILE A 169 -7.52 -1.64 -2.88
CA ILE A 169 -7.93 -0.63 -1.90
C ILE A 169 -9.41 -0.29 -2.08
N LEU A 170 -10.07 0.02 -0.98
CA LEU A 170 -11.41 0.58 -0.98
C LEU A 170 -11.35 2.00 -1.55
N GLU A 171 -12.24 2.29 -2.49
CA GLU A 171 -12.42 3.62 -3.05
C GLU A 171 -13.36 4.43 -2.16
N GLY A 172 -13.11 5.74 -2.06
CA GLY A 172 -14.04 6.68 -1.40
C GLY A 172 -14.15 6.58 0.12
N ALA A 173 -13.70 5.49 0.76
CA ALA A 173 -13.95 5.23 2.17
C ALA A 173 -13.32 6.29 3.11
N GLY A 174 -14.15 7.18 3.65
CA GLY A 174 -13.84 8.08 4.76
C GLY A 174 -12.80 9.17 4.48
N HIS A 175 -12.42 9.42 3.22
CA HIS A 175 -11.44 10.45 2.90
C HIS A 175 -12.08 11.84 2.85
N ALA A 176 -11.67 12.72 3.74
CA ALA A 176 -11.98 14.14 3.67
C ALA A 176 -10.81 14.92 3.06
N SER A 177 -11.09 15.78 2.08
CA SER A 177 -10.08 16.60 1.42
C SER A 177 -9.57 17.78 2.26
N ASN A 178 -10.27 18.11 3.35
CA ASN A 178 -9.90 19.16 4.31
C ASN A 178 -10.67 19.01 5.63
N ASP A 179 -10.21 19.73 6.66
CA ASP A 179 -10.80 19.73 8.00
C ASP A 179 -12.28 20.18 8.00
N THR A 180 -12.65 21.14 7.15
CA THR A 180 -14.04 21.59 7.02
C THR A 180 -14.95 20.45 6.58
N ARG A 181 -14.50 19.62 5.63
CA ARG A 181 -15.25 18.46 5.17
C ARG A 181 -15.37 17.40 6.27
N VAL A 182 -14.32 17.19 7.08
CA VAL A 182 -14.39 16.32 8.27
C VAL A 182 -15.47 16.81 9.24
N GLN A 183 -15.45 18.10 9.59
CA GLN A 183 -16.43 18.68 10.49
C GLN A 183 -17.85 18.55 9.96
N GLN A 184 -18.06 18.76 8.66
CA GLN A 184 -19.37 18.57 8.04
C GLN A 184 -19.87 17.13 8.17
N VAL A 185 -19.03 16.13 7.88
CA VAL A 185 -19.39 14.71 8.00
C VAL A 185 -19.76 14.38 9.46
N VAL A 186 -18.94 14.81 10.42
CA VAL A 186 -19.19 14.59 11.85
C VAL A 186 -20.48 15.27 12.33
N ALA A 187 -20.72 16.52 11.90
CA ALA A 187 -21.92 17.28 12.28
C ALA A 187 -23.21 16.70 11.68
N GLN A 188 -23.14 16.14 10.48
CA GLN A 188 -24.27 15.57 9.74
C GLN A 188 -24.59 14.13 10.15
N SER A 189 -23.64 13.42 10.78
CA SER A 189 -23.89 12.06 11.26
C SER A 189 -24.94 12.06 12.36
N THR A 190 -26.13 11.59 11.99
CA THR A 190 -27.33 11.68 12.81
C THR A 190 -27.23 10.72 13.98
N GLN A 191 -26.98 9.43 13.68
CA GLN A 191 -26.90 8.39 14.70
C GLN A 191 -25.61 8.45 15.53
N ALA A 192 -24.50 8.94 14.98
CA ALA A 192 -23.26 8.97 15.74
C ALA A 192 -23.23 10.12 16.76
N TRP A 193 -23.58 11.34 16.33
CA TRP A 193 -23.29 12.54 17.11
C TRP A 193 -24.42 13.55 17.15
N SER A 194 -25.07 13.84 16.01
CA SER A 194 -25.98 14.99 15.88
C SER A 194 -27.20 14.88 16.80
N ASP A 195 -27.81 13.69 16.95
CA ASP A 195 -28.97 13.51 17.83
C ASP A 195 -28.60 13.70 19.31
N SER A 196 -27.50 13.07 19.75
CA SER A 196 -26.98 13.20 21.11
C SER A 196 -26.53 14.64 21.41
N ALA A 197 -25.91 15.32 20.44
CA ALA A 197 -25.51 16.71 20.54
C ALA A 197 -26.73 17.63 20.64
N ARG A 198 -27.76 17.44 19.80
CA ARG A 198 -29.02 18.20 19.87
C ARG A 198 -29.69 18.05 21.22
N ALA A 199 -29.82 16.82 21.71
CA ALA A 199 -30.37 16.55 23.04
C ALA A 199 -29.59 17.27 24.16
N SER A 200 -28.25 17.24 24.09
CA SER A 200 -27.38 17.90 25.06
C SER A 200 -27.46 19.43 24.98
N VAL A 201 -27.49 19.99 23.78
CA VAL A 201 -27.62 21.44 23.54
C VAL A 201 -28.98 21.95 24.02
N ASP A 202 -30.07 21.22 23.74
CA ASP A 202 -31.41 21.60 24.18
C ASP A 202 -31.54 21.53 25.70
N MET A 203 -30.91 20.56 26.35
CA MET A 203 -30.81 20.52 27.80
C MET A 203 -29.98 21.69 28.34
N GLY A 204 -28.83 21.98 27.73
CA GLY A 204 -27.95 23.10 28.10
C GLY A 204 -28.67 24.45 28.03
N LYS A 205 -29.48 24.69 26.98
CA LYS A 205 -30.32 25.89 26.85
C LYS A 205 -31.35 26.00 27.97
N LYS A 206 -31.97 24.89 28.37
CA LYS A 206 -32.94 24.87 29.49
C LYS A 206 -32.27 25.22 30.81
N VAL A 207 -31.10 24.64 31.07
CA VAL A 207 -30.32 24.91 32.29
C VAL A 207 -29.84 26.36 32.32
N ASP A 208 -29.29 26.86 31.21
CA ASP A 208 -28.85 28.26 31.07
C ASP A 208 -30.01 29.24 31.29
N ALA A 209 -31.18 28.98 30.72
CA ALA A 209 -32.37 29.80 30.94
C ALA A 209 -32.83 29.81 32.41
N ALA A 210 -32.81 28.65 33.07
CA ALA A 210 -33.22 28.53 34.47
C ALA A 210 -32.22 29.16 35.45
N MET A 211 -30.92 29.04 35.17
CA MET A 211 -29.85 29.49 36.06
C MET A 211 -29.37 30.91 35.75
N ALA A 212 -29.73 31.52 34.61
CA ALA A 212 -29.27 32.86 34.23
C ALA A 212 -29.48 33.91 35.33
N ALA A 213 -30.65 33.91 36.00
CA ALA A 213 -30.93 34.84 37.08
C ALA A 213 -30.11 34.56 38.35
N VAL A 214 -29.80 33.29 38.61
CA VAL A 214 -28.98 32.84 39.75
C VAL A 214 -27.50 33.16 39.53
N ASP A 215 -27.02 32.98 38.31
CA ASP A 215 -25.62 33.17 37.92
C ASP A 215 -25.27 34.65 37.67
N ALA A 216 -26.25 35.51 37.39
CA ALA A 216 -26.05 36.92 37.06
C ALA A 216 -25.25 37.72 38.12
N PRO A 217 -25.53 37.61 39.44
CA PRO A 217 -24.77 38.34 40.47
C PRO A 217 -23.31 37.89 40.59
N TRP A 218 -23.00 36.68 40.13
CA TRP A 218 -21.66 36.09 40.19
C TRP A 218 -20.84 36.31 38.92
N HIS A 219 -21.40 37.00 37.92
CA HIS A 219 -20.78 37.24 36.61
C HIS A 219 -20.23 35.96 35.95
N ARG A 220 -20.91 34.84 36.16
CA ARG A 220 -20.46 33.55 35.62
C ARG A 220 -20.61 33.54 34.10
N ALA A 221 -19.61 33.02 33.40
CA ALA A 221 -19.68 32.84 31.95
C ALA A 221 -20.81 31.86 31.58
N ARG A 222 -21.54 32.16 30.51
CA ARG A 222 -22.58 31.29 29.97
C ARG A 222 -21.95 30.00 29.40
N PRO A 223 -22.69 28.88 29.39
CA PRO A 223 -22.19 27.63 28.82
C PRO A 223 -21.91 27.77 27.31
N VAL A 224 -20.79 27.20 26.85
CA VAL A 224 -20.46 27.09 25.43
C VAL A 224 -21.19 25.86 24.89
N LEU A 225 -22.15 26.08 23.99
CA LEU A 225 -22.96 25.01 23.39
C LEU A 225 -22.43 24.55 22.02
N ASP A 226 -21.42 25.24 21.50
CA ASP A 226 -20.68 24.80 20.32
C ASP A 226 -19.71 23.70 20.72
N TRP A 227 -20.06 22.47 20.38
CA TRP A 227 -19.30 21.28 20.73
C TRP A 227 -18.25 20.90 19.68
N LEU A 228 -18.36 21.41 18.44
CA LEU A 228 -17.58 20.92 17.31
C LEU A 228 -16.51 21.91 16.83
N SER A 229 -16.80 23.21 16.76
CA SER A 229 -15.82 24.20 16.31
C SER A 229 -14.55 24.26 17.18
N PRO A 230 -14.59 24.01 18.50
CA PRO A 230 -13.38 23.94 19.31
C PRO A 230 -12.37 22.88 18.85
N TRP A 231 -12.80 21.88 18.06
CA TRP A 231 -11.94 20.83 17.51
C TRP A 231 -11.42 21.15 16.10
N ALA A 232 -11.80 22.29 15.51
CA ALA A 232 -11.32 22.70 14.19
C ALA A 232 -9.80 22.80 14.17
N GLY A 233 -9.14 22.13 13.22
CA GLY A 233 -7.68 22.20 13.06
C GLY A 233 -6.87 21.55 14.19
N HIS A 234 -7.51 20.87 15.16
CA HIS A 234 -6.81 20.10 16.17
C HIS A 234 -6.33 18.78 15.58
N VAL A 235 -5.15 18.80 14.99
CA VAL A 235 -4.42 17.62 14.55
C VAL A 235 -3.46 17.19 15.67
N PRO A 236 -3.38 15.90 16.05
CA PRO A 236 -2.40 15.43 17.02
C PRO A 236 -0.98 15.87 16.63
N ALA A 237 -0.24 16.52 17.54
CA ALA A 237 1.05 17.16 17.24
C ALA A 237 2.06 16.23 16.52
N ALA A 238 2.00 14.93 16.80
CA ALA A 238 2.82 13.90 16.15
C ALA A 238 2.63 13.84 14.61
N ARG A 239 1.47 14.25 14.08
CA ARG A 239 1.19 14.31 12.64
C ARG A 239 1.71 15.58 11.97
N LEU A 240 1.88 16.67 12.73
CA LEU A 240 2.42 17.95 12.23
C LEU A 240 3.95 17.98 12.26
N ALA A 241 4.59 17.14 13.07
CA ALA A 241 6.05 17.04 13.18
C ALA A 241 6.74 16.44 11.93
N HIS A 242 5.99 15.88 10.99
CA HIS A 242 6.49 15.34 9.73
C HIS A 242 5.75 15.99 8.55
N PRO A 243 6.09 17.23 8.16
CA PRO A 243 5.57 17.79 6.93
C PRO A 243 6.01 16.91 5.77
N VAL A 244 5.02 16.31 5.09
CA VAL A 244 5.23 15.67 3.79
C VAL A 244 5.67 16.80 2.85
N LYS A 245 6.92 16.77 2.37
CA LYS A 245 7.34 17.67 1.29
C LYS A 245 6.51 17.33 0.06
N GLU A 246 5.67 18.27 -0.37
CA GLU A 246 5.06 18.18 -1.70
C GLU A 246 6.17 18.26 -2.75
N PRO A 247 6.13 17.43 -3.81
CA PRO A 247 7.05 17.57 -4.92
C PRO A 247 6.70 18.85 -5.72
N GLU A 248 7.71 19.70 -5.93
CA GLU A 248 7.68 20.82 -6.88
C GLU A 248 7.49 20.36 -8.32
#